data_AF-A0A353HVB2-F1
#
_entry.id   AF-A0A353HVB2-F1
#
_cell.length_a   1.000
_cell.length_b   1.000
_cell.length_c   1.000
_cell.angle_alpha   90.00
_cell.angle_beta   90.00
_cell.angle_gamma   90.00
#
_symmetry.space_group_name_H-M   'P 1'
#
loop_
_entity.id
_entity.type
_entity.pdbx_description
1 polymer ?
#
loop_
_entity_poly.entity_id
_entity_poly.type
_entity_poly.pdbx_seq_one_letter_code
_entity_poly.pdbx_strand_id
1 'polypeptide(L)' 'CGISAAGACEVALRISQTVENATIVFIVCDRGDRYLSTGVFPA' A
#
# COMPACT_ATOMS: atom_id res chain seq x y z
N CYS A 1 3.93 6.04 -3.07
CA CYS A 1 2.45 6.04 -3.20
C CYS A 1 1.86 6.73 -1.98
N GLY A 2 0.58 7.10 -1.99
CA GLY A 2 -0.09 7.62 -0.79
C GLY A 2 -0.32 6.55 0.28
N ILE A 3 -0.79 7.03 1.43
CA ILE A 3 -0.91 6.23 2.66
C ILE A 3 -1.96 5.11 2.52
N SER A 4 -3.07 5.39 1.81
CA SER A 4 -4.12 4.38 1.57
C SER A 4 -3.62 3.21 0.72
N ALA A 5 -2.72 3.46 -0.24
CA ALA A 5 -2.10 2.40 -1.05
C ALA A 5 -1.16 1.51 -0.22
N ALA A 6 -0.46 2.08 0.76
CA ALA A 6 0.34 1.29 1.71
C ALA A 6 -0.55 0.40 2.59
N GLY A 7 -1.69 0.93 3.07
CA GLY A 7 -2.68 0.14 3.81
C GLY A 7 -3.26 -1.01 2.99
N ALA A 8 -3.57 -0.76 1.71
CA ALA A 8 -4.05 -1.80 0.80
C ALA A 8 -2.99 -2.90 0.58
N CYS A 9 -1.71 -2.51 0.43
CA CYS A 9 -0.59 -3.45 0.33
C CYS A 9 -0.44 -4.30 1.61
N GLU A 10 -0.50 -3.68 2.78
CA GLU A 10 -0.41 -4.38 4.07
C GLU A 10 -1.53 -5.44 4.22
N VAL A 11 -2.76 -5.11 3.85
CA VAL A 11 -3.86 -6.10 3.85
C VAL A 11 -3.61 -7.21 2.83
N ALA A 12 -3.13 -6.89 1.63
CA ALA A 12 -2.78 -7.89 0.63
C ALA A 12 -1.68 -8.85 1.13
N LEU A 13 -0.66 -8.33 1.83
CA LEU A 13 0.37 -9.14 2.45
C LEU A 13 -0.19 -10.06 3.54
N ARG A 14 -1.10 -9.58 4.40
CA ARG A 14 -1.78 -10.43 5.39
C ARG A 14 -2.61 -11.53 4.74
N ILE A 15 -3.34 -11.23 3.67
CA ILE A 15 -4.10 -12.24 2.91
C ILE A 15 -3.15 -13.26 2.29
N SER A 16 -1.98 -12.83 1.80
CA SER A 16 -0.99 -13.73 1.20
C SER A 16 -0.46 -14.79 2.16
N GLN A 17 -0.53 -14.54 3.48
CA GLN A 17 -0.16 -15.52 4.51
C GLN A 17 -1.22 -16.60 4.76
N THR A 18 -2.46 -16.39 4.28
CA THR A 18 -3.59 -17.30 4.54
C THR A 18 -3.97 -18.15 3.33
N VAL A 19 -3.28 -18.00 2.20
CA VAL A 19 -3.59 -18.67 0.93
C VAL A 19 -2.31 -19.21 0.29
N GLU A 20 -2.44 -20.26 -0.51
CA GLU A 20 -1.33 -20.85 -1.27
C GLU A 20 -1.63 -20.78 -2.77
N ASN A 21 -0.62 -20.49 -3.61
CA ASN A 21 -0.75 -20.38 -5.08
C ASN A 21 -1.80 -19.37 -5.59
N ALA A 22 -2.08 -18.30 -4.83
CA ALA A 22 -3.05 -17.29 -5.21
C ALA A 22 -2.40 -16.09 -5.94
N THR A 23 -3.13 -15.50 -6.89
CA THR A 23 -2.79 -14.17 -7.44
C THR A 23 -3.57 -13.10 -6.69
N ILE A 24 -2.89 -12.22 -5.97
CA ILE A 24 -3.50 -11.16 -5.18
C ILE A 24 -3.25 -9.81 -5.86
N VAL A 25 -4.32 -9.02 -6.02
CA VAL A 25 -4.27 -7.67 -6.61
C VAL A 25 -4.79 -6.67 -5.60
N PHE A 26 -4.11 -5.53 -5.48
CA PHE A 26 -4.60 -4.38 -4.72
C PHE A 26 -4.39 -3.09 -5.52
N ILE A 27 -5.12 -2.03 -5.16
CA ILE A 27 -5.10 -0.76 -5.89
C ILE A 27 -4.12 0.21 -5.23
N VAL A 28 -3.25 0.80 -6.06
CA VAL A 28 -2.48 1.97 -5.70
C VAL A 28 -3.30 3.21 -6.06
N CYS A 29 -3.94 3.83 -5.05
CA CYS A 29 -4.92 4.89 -5.24
C CYS A 29 -4.35 6.18 -5.86
N ASP A 30 -3.09 6.50 -5.55
CA ASP A 30 -2.41 7.70 -6.03
C ASP A 30 -0.88 7.60 -5.93
N ARG A 31 -0.22 8.61 -6.50
CA ARG A 31 1.20 8.86 -6.28
C ARG A 31 1.42 9.58 -4.94
N GLY A 32 2.64 9.46 -4.41
CA GLY A 32 3.02 10.01 -3.11
C GLY A 32 3.34 11.50 -3.11
N ASP A 33 3.43 12.16 -4.26
CA ASP A 33 3.97 13.53 -4.39
C ASP A 33 3.24 14.55 -3.51
N ARG A 34 1.90 14.45 -3.44
CA ARG A 34 1.05 15.33 -2.61
C ARG A 34 1.23 15.13 -1.10
N TYR A 35 1.91 14.06 -0.70
CA TYR A 35 2.13 13.70 0.70
C TYR A 35 3.53 14.10 1.20
N LEU A 36 4.39 14.67 0.34
CA LEU A 36 5.72 15.12 0.77
C LEU A 36 5.64 16.26 1.81
N SER A 37 4.63 17.12 1.73
CA SER A 37 4.45 18.24 2.65
C SER A 37 3.73 17.88 3.96
N THR A 38 3.32 16.62 4.15
CA THR A 38 2.60 16.21 5.37
C THR A 38 3.51 15.74 6.49
N GLY A 39 4.82 15.66 6.25
CA GLY A 39 5.81 15.13 7.20
C GLY A 39 5.76 13.61 7.37
N VAL A 40 4.97 12.89 6.55
CA VAL A 40 4.88 11.43 6.63
C VAL A 40 6.09 10.73 6.00
N PHE A 41 6.80 11.42 5.10
CA PHE A 41 8.04 10.94 4.51
C PHE A 41 9.25 11.61 5.21
N PRO A 42 10.36 10.87 5.41
CA PRO A 42 11.61 11.46 5.87
C PRO A 42 12.10 12.54 4.90
N ALA A 43 12.70 13.59 5.47
CA ALA A 43 13.35 14.68 4.72
C ALA A 43 14.77 14.31 4.28
#